data_AF-A0A2V6EE96-F1
#
_entry.id   AF-A0A2V6EE96-F1
#
_cell.length_a   1.000
_cell.length_b   1.000
_cell.length_c   1.000
_cell.angle_alpha   90.00
_cell.angle_beta   90.00
_cell.angle_gamma   90.00
#
_symmetry.space_group_name_H-M   'P 1'
#
loop_
_entity.id
_entity.type
_entity.pdbx_description
1 polymer ?
#
loop_
_entity_poly.entity_id
_entity_poly.type
_entity_poly.pdbx_seq_one_letter_code
_entity_poly.pdbx_strand_id
1 'polypeptide(L)'
;MKLNTKNLTHFLLIGVVACAVALAGGNALAADAKPNPITAIDILLEPDATMIQHATATNDRLRKVFPKGFALDASHRPHVTLVQRFVRTEDLDKVYAAVGKVFASANVTGLKLEAFKYYYMPDKDLGLSGIVVKPTPELLKLEQAVIDAVTPFTVKTGTSAAFVTTPEDPEVLPELITYVSDFV
;
A
#
# COMPACT_ATOMS: atom_id res chain seq x y z
N MET A 1 -5.93 16.71 19.62
CA MET A 1 -7.10 16.84 18.72
C MET A 1 -7.58 15.43 18.40
N LYS A 2 -8.80 15.04 18.80
CA LYS A 2 -9.32 13.67 18.58
C LYS A 2 -9.58 13.47 17.08
N LEU A 3 -8.92 12.50 16.46
CA LEU A 3 -9.25 12.05 15.11
C LEU A 3 -10.69 11.53 15.12
N ASN A 4 -11.54 12.17 14.32
CA ASN A 4 -12.94 11.78 14.16
C ASN A 4 -12.98 10.58 13.21
N THR A 5 -13.17 9.39 13.77
CA THR A 5 -13.24 8.09 13.07
C THR A 5 -14.34 7.98 12.02
N LYS A 6 -15.26 8.96 11.96
CA LYS A 6 -16.38 8.99 11.01
C LYS A 6 -16.01 9.26 9.55
N ASN A 7 -14.75 9.63 9.26
CA ASN A 7 -14.30 9.88 7.88
C ASN A 7 -13.53 8.70 7.26
N LEU A 8 -13.32 7.60 7.99
CA LEU A 8 -12.64 6.41 7.45
C LEU A 8 -13.55 5.53 6.57
N THR A 9 -14.87 5.77 6.56
CA THR A 9 -15.81 5.02 5.72
C THR A 9 -15.86 5.50 4.25
N HIS A 10 -15.01 6.45 3.85
CA HIS A 10 -14.88 6.92 2.46
C HIS A 10 -13.60 6.43 1.76
N PHE A 11 -12.86 5.48 2.35
CA PHE A 11 -11.64 4.94 1.76
C PHE A 11 -11.86 4.02 0.55
N LEU A 12 -13.11 3.64 0.26
CA LEU A 12 -13.48 2.69 -0.80
C LEU A 12 -13.26 3.18 -2.26
N LEU A 13 -12.76 4.40 -2.49
CA LEU A 13 -12.79 5.02 -3.83
C LEU A 13 -11.62 5.95 -4.17
N ILE A 14 -10.49 5.88 -3.49
CA ILE A 14 -9.35 6.76 -3.78
C ILE A 14 -8.14 5.89 -4.14
N GLY A 15 -7.88 5.76 -5.45
CA GLY A 15 -6.57 5.35 -5.95
C GLY A 15 -5.53 6.37 -5.51
N VAL A 16 -5.01 6.21 -4.30
CA VAL A 16 -3.89 6.97 -3.76
C VAL A 16 -2.64 6.24 -4.24
N VAL A 17 -1.75 6.98 -4.92
CA VAL A 17 -0.37 6.55 -5.01
C VAL A 17 0.20 6.67 -3.59
N ALA A 18 0.14 5.58 -2.82
CA ALA A 18 0.68 5.52 -1.48
C ALA A 18 2.17 5.16 -1.58
N CYS A 19 3.01 5.79 -0.77
CA CYS A 19 4.31 5.23 -0.45
C CYS A 19 4.08 4.24 0.70
N ALA A 20 3.72 2.99 0.41
CA ALA A 20 4.01 1.91 1.33
C ALA A 20 5.52 1.85 1.58
N VAL A 21 5.86 1.71 2.85
CA VAL A 21 7.19 1.37 3.33
C VAL A 21 7.50 -0.04 2.83
N ALA A 22 8.37 -0.16 1.84
CA ALA A 22 8.88 -1.43 1.36
C ALA A 22 10.36 -1.55 1.75
N LEU A 23 10.69 -1.70 3.03
CA LEU A 23 12.09 -1.77 3.44
C LEU A 23 12.79 -3.05 2.91
N ALA A 24 13.77 -2.81 2.04
CA ALA A 24 14.88 -3.66 1.58
C ALA A 24 14.57 -4.84 0.62
N GLY A 25 14.73 -4.57 -0.69
CA GLY A 25 15.21 -5.56 -1.66
C GLY A 25 16.72 -5.45 -1.84
N GLY A 26 17.49 -6.26 -1.11
CA GLY A 26 18.93 -6.40 -1.28
C GLY A 26 19.43 -7.63 -0.52
N ASN A 27 19.67 -8.73 -1.26
CA ASN A 27 20.17 -10.03 -0.81
C ASN A 27 19.67 -10.53 0.55
N ALA A 28 18.77 -11.51 0.48
CA ALA A 28 18.33 -12.38 1.56
C ALA A 28 19.35 -12.55 2.71
N LEU A 29 19.19 -11.73 3.74
CA LEU A 29 19.34 -12.17 5.11
C LEU A 29 17.96 -11.97 5.71
N ALA A 30 17.15 -13.03 5.61
CA ALA A 30 16.05 -13.22 6.53
C ALA A 30 16.68 -13.26 7.94
N ALA A 31 16.80 -12.09 8.55
CA ALA A 31 17.29 -11.95 9.90
C ALA A 31 16.24 -12.57 10.82
N ASP A 32 16.40 -13.86 11.14
CA ASP A 32 15.79 -14.63 12.23
C ASP A 32 14.41 -14.15 12.76
N ALA A 33 13.53 -13.71 11.87
CA ALA A 33 12.17 -13.37 12.22
C ALA A 33 11.47 -14.70 12.43
N LYS A 34 11.10 -15.01 13.68
CA LYS A 34 10.25 -16.16 13.97
C LYS A 34 9.06 -16.10 13.01
N PRO A 35 8.74 -17.19 12.29
CA PRO A 35 7.66 -17.17 11.32
C PRO A 35 6.38 -16.69 12.01
N ASN A 36 5.92 -15.48 11.67
CA ASN A 36 4.65 -15.00 12.19
C ASN A 36 3.55 -15.76 11.45
N PRO A 37 2.57 -16.36 12.14
CA PRO A 37 1.43 -16.99 11.48
C PRO A 37 0.62 -16.03 10.62
N ILE A 38 0.73 -14.71 10.82
CA ILE A 38 0.05 -13.67 10.05
C ILE A 38 1.05 -12.81 9.29
N THR A 39 0.73 -12.49 8.03
CA THR A 39 1.46 -11.55 7.19
C THR A 39 0.54 -10.40 6.79
N ALA A 40 1.00 -9.16 6.94
CA ALA A 40 0.37 -7.99 6.33
C ALA A 40 0.79 -7.94 4.85
N ILE A 41 -0.19 -7.82 3.95
CA ILE A 41 0.05 -7.76 2.51
C ILE A 41 -0.45 -6.44 1.93
N ASP A 42 0.24 -5.99 0.89
CA ASP A 42 -0.18 -4.93 -0.01
C ASP A 42 -0.09 -5.47 -1.45
N ILE A 43 -1.22 -5.49 -2.15
CA ILE A 43 -1.28 -5.83 -3.57
C ILE A 43 -1.50 -4.53 -4.33
N LEU A 44 -0.56 -4.25 -5.24
CA LEU A 44 -0.38 -2.94 -5.82
C LEU A 44 -0.10 -3.01 -7.33
N LEU A 45 -0.28 -1.88 -8.01
CA LEU A 45 0.16 -1.65 -9.38
C LEU A 45 1.46 -0.86 -9.37
N GLU A 46 2.44 -1.35 -10.13
CA GLU A 46 3.65 -0.59 -10.42
C GLU A 46 3.34 0.55 -11.40
N PRO A 47 3.74 1.79 -11.11
CA PRO A 47 3.49 2.91 -12.01
C PRO A 47 4.37 2.84 -13.26
N ASP A 48 3.86 3.38 -14.37
CA ASP A 48 4.66 3.55 -15.58
C ASP A 48 5.66 4.73 -15.45
N ALA A 49 6.54 4.88 -16.45
CA ALA A 49 7.56 5.94 -16.44
C ALA A 49 6.97 7.36 -16.26
N THR A 50 5.77 7.61 -16.79
CA THR A 50 5.09 8.91 -16.67
C THR A 50 4.69 9.17 -15.22
N MET A 51 4.08 8.16 -14.58
CA MET A 51 3.69 8.26 -13.18
C MET A 51 4.91 8.37 -12.26
N ILE A 52 5.98 7.61 -12.51
CA ILE A 52 7.24 7.72 -11.77
C ILE A 52 7.81 9.13 -11.86
N GLN A 53 7.82 9.74 -13.05
CA GLN A 53 8.29 11.12 -13.24
C GLN A 53 7.49 12.10 -12.40
N HIS A 54 6.15 12.00 -12.41
CA HIS A 54 5.30 12.88 -11.62
C HIS A 54 5.48 12.68 -10.12
N ALA A 55 5.51 11.43 -9.65
CA ALA A 55 5.73 11.12 -8.23
C ALA A 55 7.08 11.66 -7.73
N THR A 56 8.14 11.49 -8.52
CA THR A 56 9.48 11.99 -8.21
C THR A 56 9.51 13.52 -8.12
N ALA A 57 8.96 14.21 -9.13
CA ALA A 57 8.91 15.67 -9.13
C ALA A 57 8.12 16.25 -7.93
N THR A 58 7.04 15.57 -7.53
CA THR A 58 6.27 15.93 -6.34
C THR A 58 7.07 15.68 -5.06
N ASN A 59 7.70 14.51 -4.92
CA ASN A 59 8.53 14.18 -3.76
C ASN A 59 9.70 15.16 -3.59
N ASP A 60 10.41 15.49 -4.67
CA ASP A 60 11.51 16.46 -4.66
C ASP A 60 11.05 17.84 -4.18
N ARG A 61 9.87 18.29 -4.64
CA ARG A 61 9.30 19.56 -4.19
C ARG A 61 8.93 19.52 -2.70
N LEU A 62 8.37 18.43 -2.21
CA LEU A 62 8.03 18.26 -0.80
C LEU A 62 9.28 18.21 0.08
N ARG A 63 10.34 17.53 -0.37
CA ARG A 63 11.61 17.44 0.38
C ARG A 63 12.36 18.77 0.44
N LYS A 64 12.17 19.70 -0.49
CA LYS A 64 12.70 21.06 -0.37
C LYS A 64 12.10 21.84 0.79
N VAL A 65 10.83 21.59 1.14
CA VAL A 65 10.15 22.27 2.26
C VAL A 65 10.19 21.46 3.55
N PHE A 66 10.33 20.14 3.46
CA PHE A 66 10.49 19.24 4.59
C PHE A 66 11.65 18.25 4.33
N PRO A 67 12.91 18.66 4.57
CA PRO A 67 14.10 17.87 4.21
C PRO A 67 14.22 16.51 4.89
N LYS A 68 13.50 16.31 6.01
CA LYS A 68 13.44 15.05 6.75
C LYS A 68 12.47 14.03 6.14
N GLY A 69 11.71 14.40 5.10
CA GLY A 69 10.78 13.51 4.42
C GLY A 69 11.50 12.39 3.65
N PHE A 70 10.80 11.25 3.50
CA PHE A 70 11.30 10.09 2.76
C PHE A 70 11.60 10.42 1.30
N ALA A 71 12.76 9.99 0.82
CA ALA A 71 13.09 9.99 -0.59
C ALA A 71 12.38 8.83 -1.27
N LEU A 72 12.00 8.97 -2.55
CA LEU A 72 11.64 7.81 -3.35
C LEU A 72 12.91 7.03 -3.69
N ASP A 73 13.03 5.82 -3.16
CA ASP A 73 14.21 4.96 -3.30
C ASP A 73 13.79 3.48 -3.34
N ALA A 74 14.76 2.58 -3.17
CA ALA A 74 14.50 1.13 -3.16
C ALA A 74 13.51 0.72 -2.07
N SER A 75 13.41 1.49 -0.97
CA SER A 75 12.49 1.20 0.11
C SER A 75 11.19 2.00 0.10
N HIS A 76 11.09 3.02 -0.75
CA HIS A 76 9.90 3.88 -0.86
C HIS A 76 9.56 4.09 -2.33
N ARG A 77 9.16 3.01 -3.00
CA ARG A 77 8.75 3.07 -4.41
C ARG A 77 7.31 3.59 -4.51
N PRO A 78 7.01 4.54 -5.40
CA PRO A 78 5.63 4.92 -5.66
C PRO A 78 4.87 3.74 -6.28
N HIS A 79 3.61 3.56 -5.90
CA HIS A 79 2.69 2.53 -6.42
C HIS A 79 1.25 2.92 -6.19
N VAL A 80 0.31 2.27 -6.88
CA VAL A 80 -1.13 2.38 -6.58
C VAL A 80 -1.56 1.12 -5.83
N THR A 81 -1.92 1.26 -4.56
CA THR A 81 -2.47 0.15 -3.78
C THR A 81 -3.85 -0.23 -4.31
N LEU A 82 -4.09 -1.53 -4.51
CA LEU A 82 -5.42 -2.09 -4.81
C LEU A 82 -6.06 -2.69 -3.56
N VAL A 83 -5.28 -3.38 -2.73
CA VAL A 83 -5.80 -3.92 -1.48
C VAL A 83 -4.69 -4.13 -0.46
N GLN A 84 -4.98 -3.80 0.80
CA GLN A 84 -4.17 -4.19 1.95
C GLN A 84 -4.99 -5.03 2.92
N ARG A 85 -4.43 -6.15 3.37
CA ARG A 85 -5.08 -7.07 4.32
C ARG A 85 -4.06 -7.80 5.18
N PHE A 86 -4.54 -8.39 6.27
CA PHE A 86 -3.82 -9.45 6.96
C PHE A 86 -4.26 -10.81 6.42
N VAL A 87 -3.30 -11.70 6.18
CA VAL A 87 -3.55 -13.09 5.74
C VAL A 87 -2.74 -14.06 6.59
N ARG A 88 -3.16 -15.34 6.62
CA ARG A 88 -2.31 -16.39 7.19
C ARG A 88 -1.07 -16.58 6.31
N THR A 89 0.10 -16.61 6.93
CA THR A 89 1.39 -16.79 6.23
C THR A 89 1.45 -18.10 5.45
N GLU A 90 0.86 -19.17 5.99
CA GLU A 90 0.74 -20.47 5.31
C GLU A 90 -0.11 -20.45 4.03
N ASP A 91 -0.94 -19.42 3.85
CA ASP A 91 -1.81 -19.26 2.68
C ASP A 91 -1.22 -18.33 1.61
N LEU A 92 -0.01 -17.77 1.80
CA LEU A 92 0.58 -16.82 0.84
C LEU A 92 0.67 -17.38 -0.58
N ASP A 93 1.08 -18.64 -0.76
CA ASP A 93 1.11 -19.27 -2.09
C ASP A 93 -0.28 -19.32 -2.75
N LYS A 94 -1.33 -19.51 -1.94
CA LYS A 94 -2.73 -19.51 -2.43
C LYS A 94 -3.18 -18.10 -2.79
N VAL A 95 -2.79 -17.09 -2.01
CA VAL A 95 -3.02 -15.68 -2.34
C VAL A 95 -2.34 -15.32 -3.66
N TYR A 96 -1.06 -15.64 -3.84
CA TYR A 96 -0.33 -15.44 -5.09
C TYR A 96 -1.02 -16.12 -6.27
N ALA A 97 -1.44 -17.38 -6.11
CA ALA A 97 -2.14 -18.11 -7.17
C ALA A 97 -3.51 -17.49 -7.52
N ALA A 98 -4.28 -17.04 -6.53
CA ALA A 98 -5.59 -16.44 -6.74
C ALA A 98 -5.47 -15.07 -7.44
N VAL A 99 -4.61 -14.20 -6.93
CA VAL A 99 -4.36 -12.86 -7.48
C VAL A 99 -3.69 -12.95 -8.86
N GLY A 100 -2.77 -13.90 -9.04
CA GLY A 100 -2.13 -14.16 -10.33
C GLY A 100 -3.13 -14.50 -11.44
N LYS A 101 -4.20 -15.24 -11.13
CA LYS A 101 -5.29 -15.51 -12.09
C LYS A 101 -6.05 -14.23 -12.47
N VAL A 102 -6.31 -13.35 -11.51
CA VAL A 102 -6.95 -12.05 -11.77
C VAL A 102 -6.09 -11.25 -12.75
N PHE A 103 -4.81 -11.06 -12.43
CA PHE A 103 -3.90 -10.29 -13.29
C PHE A 103 -3.63 -10.92 -14.65
N ALA A 104 -3.58 -12.25 -14.76
CA ALA A 104 -3.44 -12.93 -16.05
C ALA A 104 -4.64 -12.70 -16.99
N SER A 105 -5.83 -12.43 -16.42
CA SER A 105 -7.04 -12.14 -17.18
C SER A 105 -7.30 -10.64 -17.39
N ALA A 106 -6.60 -9.78 -16.66
CA ALA A 106 -6.80 -8.34 -16.69
C ALA A 106 -5.81 -7.65 -17.65
N ASN A 107 -6.28 -6.70 -18.44
CA ASN A 107 -5.41 -5.85 -19.28
C ASN A 107 -4.81 -4.71 -18.44
N VAL A 108 -4.04 -5.05 -17.40
CA VAL A 108 -3.48 -4.10 -16.42
C VAL A 108 -2.62 -3.04 -17.10
N THR A 109 -1.72 -3.46 -18.01
CA THR A 109 -0.83 -2.55 -18.74
C THR A 109 -1.55 -1.66 -19.76
N GLY A 110 -2.80 -1.98 -20.08
CA GLY A 110 -3.65 -1.18 -20.95
C GLY A 110 -4.45 -0.09 -20.23
N LEU A 111 -4.47 -0.08 -18.89
CA LEU A 111 -5.20 0.91 -18.11
C LEU A 111 -4.70 2.33 -18.41
N LYS A 112 -5.65 3.26 -18.60
CA LYS A 112 -5.38 4.68 -18.74
C LYS A 112 -5.91 5.40 -17.51
N LEU A 113 -4.99 5.86 -16.67
CA LEU A 113 -5.30 6.52 -15.41
C LEU A 113 -5.02 8.02 -15.55
N GLU A 114 -5.94 8.84 -15.05
CA GLU A 114 -5.83 10.29 -15.08
C GLU A 114 -5.61 10.82 -13.66
N ALA A 115 -4.46 11.43 -13.40
CA ALA A 115 -4.24 12.17 -12.16
C ALA A 115 -5.05 13.48 -12.17
N PHE A 116 -5.76 13.79 -11.08
CA PHE A 116 -6.62 14.99 -11.03
C PHE A 116 -6.41 15.89 -9.83
N LYS A 117 -5.77 15.43 -8.76
CA LYS A 117 -5.42 16.27 -7.61
C LYS A 117 -4.27 15.70 -6.80
N TYR A 118 -3.66 16.55 -5.98
CA TYR A 118 -2.85 16.12 -4.86
C TYR A 118 -3.73 15.80 -3.65
N TYR A 119 -3.29 14.83 -2.87
CA TYR A 119 -3.84 14.48 -1.58
C TYR A 119 -2.80 14.69 -0.49
N TYR A 120 -3.28 15.06 0.69
CA TYR A 120 -2.47 15.18 1.90
C TYR A 120 -3.26 14.65 3.09
N MET A 121 -2.65 13.73 3.83
CA MET A 121 -3.16 13.16 5.07
C MET A 121 -2.23 13.59 6.21
N PRO A 122 -2.65 14.50 7.10
CA PRO A 122 -1.84 14.93 8.22
C PRO A 122 -1.79 13.87 9.33
N ASP A 123 -0.63 13.70 9.95
CA ASP A 123 -0.45 12.99 11.22
C ASP A 123 0.51 13.78 12.13
N LYS A 124 -0.06 14.56 13.07
CA LYS A 124 0.70 15.47 13.94
C LYS A 124 1.63 16.38 13.13
N ASP A 125 2.95 16.26 13.34
CA ASP A 125 3.99 17.02 12.65
C ASP A 125 4.44 16.37 11.33
N LEU A 126 3.89 15.21 10.99
CA LEU A 126 4.11 14.46 9.77
C LEU A 126 2.88 14.51 8.86
N GLY A 127 3.04 13.96 7.67
CA GLY A 127 1.91 13.69 6.79
C GLY A 127 2.29 12.88 5.57
N LEU A 128 1.30 12.18 5.02
CA LEU A 128 1.42 11.46 3.76
C LEU A 128 0.90 12.35 2.64
N SER A 129 1.64 12.45 1.55
CA SER A 129 1.15 13.07 0.32
C SER A 129 1.00 12.03 -0.78
N GLY A 130 -0.04 12.16 -1.58
CA GLY A 130 -0.31 11.28 -2.71
C GLY A 130 -0.78 12.05 -3.94
N ILE A 131 -0.69 11.40 -5.09
CA ILE A 131 -1.34 11.83 -6.33
C ILE A 131 -2.59 10.99 -6.48
N VAL A 132 -3.73 11.64 -6.72
CA VAL A 132 -5.01 10.93 -6.85
C VAL A 132 -5.33 10.72 -8.31
N VAL A 133 -5.59 9.47 -8.67
CA VAL A 133 -6.12 9.10 -9.98
C VAL A 133 -7.65 9.09 -9.96
N LYS A 134 -8.29 9.48 -11.06
CA LYS A 134 -9.74 9.37 -11.21
C LYS A 134 -10.11 7.88 -11.20
N PRO A 135 -11.15 7.48 -10.43
CA PRO A 135 -11.67 6.12 -10.53
C PRO A 135 -12.25 5.90 -11.93
N THR A 136 -11.91 4.76 -12.53
CA THR A 136 -12.47 4.30 -13.80
C THR A 136 -13.21 2.98 -13.57
N PRO A 137 -14.26 2.66 -14.35
CA PRO A 137 -14.94 1.37 -14.22
C PRO A 137 -13.99 0.18 -14.32
N GLU A 138 -12.96 0.27 -15.17
CA GLU A 138 -11.94 -0.76 -15.35
C GLU A 138 -11.06 -0.92 -14.11
N LEU A 139 -10.61 0.19 -13.51
CA LEU A 139 -9.80 0.16 -12.29
C LEU A 139 -10.61 -0.38 -11.10
N LEU A 140 -11.85 0.07 -10.92
CA LEU A 140 -12.72 -0.40 -9.84
C LEU A 140 -13.06 -1.88 -9.99
N LYS A 141 -13.29 -2.34 -11.23
CA LYS A 141 -13.51 -3.77 -11.49
C LYS A 141 -12.27 -4.60 -11.17
N LEU A 142 -11.07 -4.10 -11.51
CA LEU A 142 -9.81 -4.77 -11.16
C LEU A 142 -9.63 -4.84 -9.65
N GLU A 143 -9.79 -3.73 -8.95
CA GLU A 143 -9.70 -3.65 -7.49
C GLU A 143 -10.66 -4.64 -6.81
N GLN A 144 -11.93 -4.63 -7.20
CA GLN A 144 -12.92 -5.57 -6.66
C GLN A 144 -12.54 -7.03 -6.92
N ALA A 145 -12.05 -7.36 -8.12
CA ALA A 145 -11.63 -8.72 -8.43
C ALA A 145 -10.45 -9.18 -7.58
N VAL A 146 -9.51 -8.27 -7.26
CA VAL A 146 -8.41 -8.56 -6.34
C VAL A 146 -8.92 -8.72 -4.91
N ILE A 147 -9.83 -7.86 -4.44
CA ILE A 147 -10.47 -7.97 -3.13
C ILE A 147 -11.17 -9.34 -2.98
N ASP A 148 -11.97 -9.74 -3.96
CA ASP A 148 -12.70 -11.01 -3.96
C ASP A 148 -11.74 -12.20 -3.93
N ALA A 149 -10.64 -12.13 -4.70
CA ALA A 149 -9.62 -13.19 -4.74
C ALA A 149 -8.88 -13.35 -3.41
N VAL A 150 -8.65 -12.26 -2.68
CA VAL A 150 -7.89 -12.27 -1.41
C VAL A 150 -8.80 -12.62 -0.22
N THR A 151 -10.07 -12.22 -0.25
CA THR A 151 -11.04 -12.34 0.86
C THR A 151 -11.02 -13.71 1.58
N PRO A 152 -11.00 -14.87 0.90
CA PRO A 152 -11.00 -16.19 1.54
C PRO A 152 -9.80 -16.47 2.47
N PHE A 153 -8.71 -15.72 2.31
CA PHE A 153 -7.45 -15.92 3.03
C PHE A 153 -7.26 -14.90 4.16
N THR A 154 -8.18 -13.94 4.30
CA THR A 154 -8.01 -12.81 5.21
C THR A 154 -8.27 -13.19 6.66
N VAL A 155 -7.54 -12.56 7.56
CA VAL A 155 -7.80 -12.56 9.00
C VAL A 155 -8.15 -11.14 9.44
N LYS A 156 -8.82 -11.03 10.59
CA LYS A 156 -9.36 -9.74 11.06
C LYS A 156 -8.27 -8.70 11.34
N THR A 157 -7.12 -9.12 11.86
CA THR A 157 -6.06 -8.18 12.31
C THR A 157 -4.72 -8.91 12.48
N GLY A 158 -3.67 -8.15 12.80
CA GLY A 158 -2.33 -8.63 13.10
C GLY A 158 -1.65 -7.76 14.17
N THR A 159 -0.35 -7.99 14.39
CA THR A 159 0.52 -7.17 15.24
C THR A 159 1.65 -6.59 14.40
N SER A 160 2.52 -5.76 14.98
CA SER A 160 3.73 -5.24 14.31
C SER A 160 4.58 -6.35 13.67
N ALA A 161 4.61 -7.54 14.27
CA ALA A 161 5.33 -8.69 13.73
C ALA A 161 4.79 -9.19 12.37
N ALA A 162 3.62 -8.74 11.93
CA ALA A 162 3.06 -9.10 10.61
C ALA A 162 3.60 -8.21 9.49
N PHE A 163 4.26 -7.11 9.84
CA PHE A 163 4.86 -6.16 8.92
C PHE A 163 6.35 -6.43 8.78
N VAL A 164 6.94 -5.88 7.72
CA VAL A 164 8.39 -5.76 7.61
C VAL A 164 8.83 -4.65 8.57
N THR A 165 9.64 -5.01 9.56
CA THR A 165 10.24 -4.10 10.55
C THR A 165 11.76 -4.31 10.60
N THR A 166 12.48 -3.43 11.30
CA THR A 166 13.91 -3.65 11.59
C THR A 166 14.12 -3.82 13.09
N PRO A 167 15.25 -4.38 13.54
CA PRO A 167 15.56 -4.44 14.97
C PRO A 167 15.55 -3.07 15.66
N GLU A 168 15.91 -2.01 14.93
CA GLU A 168 15.95 -0.63 15.42
C GLU A 168 14.55 0.01 15.51
N ASP A 169 13.61 -0.44 14.68
CA ASP A 169 12.22 0.01 14.67
C ASP A 169 11.27 -1.20 14.60
N PRO A 170 11.12 -1.95 15.71
CA PRO A 170 10.43 -3.24 15.74
C PRO A 170 8.90 -3.11 15.79
N GLU A 171 8.38 -1.91 16.05
CA GLU A 171 6.95 -1.66 16.25
C GLU A 171 6.43 -0.70 15.20
N VAL A 172 5.34 -1.08 14.52
CA VAL A 172 4.65 -0.16 13.61
C VAL A 172 3.71 0.75 14.37
N LEU A 173 3.29 1.86 13.74
CA LEU A 173 2.24 2.71 14.29
C LEU A 173 0.95 1.89 14.48
N PRO A 174 0.31 1.93 15.67
CA PRO A 174 -0.95 1.20 15.90
C PRO A 174 -2.04 1.54 14.88
N GLU A 175 -2.08 2.79 14.41
CA GLU A 175 -2.99 3.27 13.39
C GLU A 175 -2.81 2.55 12.05
N LEU A 176 -1.59 2.08 11.74
CA LEU A 176 -1.33 1.28 10.53
C LEU A 176 -1.99 -0.09 10.63
N ILE A 177 -2.00 -0.70 11.82
CA ILE A 177 -2.69 -1.99 12.05
C ILE A 177 -4.19 -1.83 11.83
N THR A 178 -4.78 -0.76 12.38
CA THR A 178 -6.20 -0.44 12.15
C THR A 178 -6.46 -0.17 10.67
N TYR A 179 -5.61 0.61 10.01
CA TYR A 179 -5.75 0.93 8.59
C TYR A 179 -5.77 -0.32 7.71
N VAL A 180 -4.85 -1.28 7.91
CA VAL A 180 -4.84 -2.56 7.16
C VAL A 180 -6.03 -3.45 7.53
N SER A 181 -6.52 -3.39 8.77
CA SER A 181 -7.69 -4.17 9.21
C SER A 181 -8.99 -3.67 8.55
N ASP A 182 -9.11 -2.35 8.35
CA ASP A 182 -10.32 -1.66 7.91
C ASP A 182 -10.27 -1.21 6.43
N PHE A 183 -9.30 -1.69 5.65
CA PHE A 183 -9.04 -1.19 4.29
C PHE A 183 -10.22 -1.39 3.33
N VAL A 184 -10.95 -2.51 3.46
CA VAL A 184 -12.08 -2.92 2.58
C VAL A 184 -13.41 -2.78 3.31
#